data_AF-A0A369P3G0-F1
#
_entry.id   AF-A0A369P3G0-F1
#
_cell.length_a   1.000
_cell.length_b   1.000
_cell.length_c   1.000
_cell.angle_alpha   90.00
_cell.angle_beta   90.00
_cell.angle_gamma   90.00
#
_symmetry.space_group_name_H-M   'P 1'
#
loop_
_entity.id
_entity.type
_entity.pdbx_description
1 polymer ?
#
loop_
_entity_poly.entity_id
_entity_poly.type
_entity_poly.pdbx_seq_one_letter_code
_entity_poly.pdbx_strand_id
1 'polypeptide(L)'
;MAGCSGGTSDEDAIRASLASELDSIKNIDDAFVNEFSESIDMSQLSVYGIDGVEFMKSYLSGFDYAIDSINVDGDSATAQITLTCKSYTGYLQALQTAVDEVTADPDALAALSNDEINQKIGEIVIGSLDGVELAATQPITITYTKVDGTWEPASSTSGDIAAALMTN
;
A
#
# COMPACT_ATOMS: atom_id res chain seq x y z
N MET A 1 11.87 -35.94 -29.11
CA MET A 1 11.66 -35.75 -27.66
C MET A 1 12.91 -35.07 -27.14
N ALA A 2 12.88 -33.75 -26.99
CA ALA A 2 14.04 -32.95 -26.61
C ALA A 2 13.65 -32.02 -25.46
N GLY A 3 14.49 -32.01 -24.42
CA GLY A 3 14.67 -30.86 -23.53
C GLY A 3 13.84 -30.83 -22.25
N CYS A 4 14.19 -31.64 -21.26
CA CYS A 4 14.13 -31.16 -19.88
C CYS A 4 15.30 -30.19 -19.68
N SER A 5 15.05 -28.88 -19.71
CA SER A 5 15.98 -27.86 -19.24
C SER A 5 15.52 -27.41 -17.85
N GLY A 6 16.25 -27.82 -16.82
CA GLY A 6 16.04 -27.43 -15.42
C GLY A 6 16.45 -25.99 -15.12
N GLY A 7 15.94 -25.03 -15.90
CA GLY A 7 15.95 -23.61 -15.56
C GLY A 7 14.55 -23.20 -15.10
N THR A 8 14.47 -22.31 -14.11
CA THR A 8 13.23 -21.63 -13.72
C THR A 8 12.56 -21.08 -14.98
N SER A 9 11.26 -21.35 -15.18
CA SER A 9 10.55 -20.81 -16.34
C SER A 9 10.48 -19.28 -16.23
N ASP A 10 10.34 -18.58 -17.36
CA ASP A 10 10.18 -17.12 -17.35
C ASP A 10 9.01 -16.67 -16.47
N GLU A 11 7.93 -17.44 -16.49
CA GLU A 11 6.77 -17.23 -15.62
C GLU A 11 7.14 -17.36 -14.14
N ASP A 12 7.90 -18.38 -13.77
CA ASP A 12 8.34 -18.59 -12.39
C ASP A 12 9.32 -17.50 -11.93
N ALA A 13 10.17 -17.01 -12.83
CA ALA A 13 11.11 -15.92 -12.54
C ALA A 13 10.36 -14.61 -12.25
N ILE A 14 9.38 -14.25 -13.10
CA ILE A 14 8.51 -13.09 -12.88
C ILE A 14 7.71 -13.26 -11.58
N ARG A 15 7.10 -14.44 -11.38
CA ARG A 15 6.32 -14.74 -10.17
C ARG A 15 7.15 -14.58 -8.90
N ALA A 16 8.37 -15.10 -8.90
CA ALA A 16 9.26 -15.01 -7.75
C ALA A 16 9.70 -13.56 -7.47
N SER A 17 10.03 -12.79 -8.51
CA SER A 17 10.38 -11.37 -8.35
C SER A 17 9.20 -10.59 -7.75
N LEU A 18 8.02 -10.74 -8.34
CA LEU A 18 6.82 -10.04 -7.90
C LEU A 18 6.38 -10.45 -6.51
N ALA A 19 6.41 -11.74 -6.17
CA ALA A 19 6.12 -12.21 -4.83
C ALA A 19 7.10 -11.65 -3.81
N SER A 20 8.39 -11.56 -4.13
CA SER A 20 9.40 -10.97 -3.23
C SER A 20 9.12 -9.50 -2.94
N GLU A 21 8.71 -8.72 -3.95
CA GLU A 21 8.34 -7.30 -3.79
C GLU A 21 7.04 -7.15 -2.98
N LEU A 22 6.03 -8.00 -3.21
CA LEU A 22 4.78 -7.93 -2.47
C LEU A 22 4.91 -8.47 -1.04
N ASP A 23 5.80 -9.44 -0.80
CA ASP A 23 6.13 -9.96 0.52
C ASP A 23 6.87 -8.92 1.38
N SER A 24 7.67 -8.01 0.79
CA SER A 24 8.30 -6.92 1.56
C SER A 24 7.26 -5.96 2.11
N ILE A 25 6.23 -5.64 1.32
CA ILE A 25 5.07 -4.85 1.75
C ILE A 25 4.27 -5.60 2.83
N LYS A 26 3.96 -6.88 2.59
CA LYS A 26 3.17 -7.72 3.51
C LYS A 26 3.82 -7.86 4.88
N ASN A 27 5.14 -8.05 4.91
CA ASN A 27 5.88 -8.20 6.14
C ASN A 27 6.32 -6.85 6.73
N ILE A 28 6.09 -5.75 6.00
CA ILE A 28 6.51 -4.39 6.36
C ILE A 28 7.99 -4.42 6.76
N ASP A 29 8.81 -4.97 5.87
CA ASP A 29 10.23 -5.15 6.14
C ASP A 29 10.98 -3.80 6.07
N ASP A 30 12.26 -3.83 6.48
CA ASP A 30 13.10 -2.64 6.50
C ASP A 30 13.26 -2.02 5.10
N ALA A 31 13.23 -2.81 4.03
CA ALA A 31 13.37 -2.31 2.67
C ALA A 31 12.16 -1.45 2.28
N PHE A 32 10.96 -1.97 2.54
CA PHE A 32 9.71 -1.24 2.33
C PHE A 32 9.63 0.01 3.22
N VAL A 33 9.98 -0.09 4.51
CA VAL A 33 9.95 1.08 5.41
C VAL A 33 10.91 2.16 4.95
N ASN A 34 12.12 1.80 4.52
CA ASN A 34 13.10 2.76 4.01
C ASN A 34 12.61 3.47 2.75
N GLU A 35 12.18 2.71 1.73
CA GLU A 35 11.64 3.27 0.48
C GLU A 35 10.44 4.17 0.75
N PHE A 36 9.53 3.74 1.61
CA PHE A 36 8.34 4.51 1.93
C PHE A 36 8.67 5.79 2.70
N SER A 37 9.59 5.74 3.67
CA SER A 37 10.04 6.91 4.43
C SER A 37 10.67 8.00 3.55
N GLU A 38 11.23 7.63 2.40
CA GLU A 38 11.77 8.57 1.42
C GLU A 38 10.68 9.18 0.51
N SER A 39 9.58 8.46 0.29
CA SER A 39 8.51 8.86 -0.64
C SER A 39 7.42 9.74 -0.01
N ILE A 40 7.10 9.54 1.28
CA ILE A 40 6.14 10.36 2.02
C ILE A 40 6.90 11.26 2.98
N ASP A 41 6.59 12.56 2.97
CA ASP A 41 7.05 13.48 4.02
C ASP A 41 6.30 13.21 5.34
N MET A 42 6.64 12.10 5.99
CA MET A 42 6.09 11.69 7.28
C MET A 42 6.38 12.70 8.39
N SER A 43 7.34 13.61 8.19
CA SER A 43 7.65 14.64 9.17
C SER A 43 6.46 15.56 9.42
N GLN A 44 5.56 15.73 8.44
CA GLN A 44 4.33 16.51 8.59
C GLN A 44 3.35 15.85 9.59
N LEU A 45 3.32 14.51 9.66
CA LEU A 45 2.44 13.78 10.57
C LEU A 45 2.91 13.90 12.03
N SER A 46 4.21 14.08 12.26
CA SER A 46 4.78 14.23 13.60
C SER A 46 4.27 15.46 14.34
N VAL A 47 3.88 16.52 13.63
CA VAL A 47 3.26 17.73 14.21
C VAL A 47 1.93 17.40 14.90
N TYR A 48 1.25 16.35 14.45
CA TYR A 48 0.00 15.85 15.03
C TYR A 48 0.24 14.70 16.01
N GLY A 49 1.50 14.43 16.39
CA GLY A 49 1.85 13.32 17.28
C GLY A 49 1.70 11.93 16.63
N ILE A 50 1.60 11.87 15.30
CA ILE A 50 1.45 10.61 14.56
C ILE A 50 2.83 10.09 14.16
N ASP A 51 3.10 8.83 14.48
CA ASP A 51 4.19 8.07 13.88
C ASP A 51 3.73 7.55 12.51
N GLY A 52 4.35 8.05 11.43
CA GLY A 52 3.98 7.68 10.06
C GLY A 52 4.22 6.20 9.74
N VAL A 53 5.18 5.55 10.40
CA VAL A 53 5.43 4.11 10.24
C VAL A 53 4.33 3.30 10.93
N GLU A 54 3.90 3.70 12.13
CA GLU A 54 2.79 3.05 12.82
C GLU A 54 1.45 3.26 12.10
N PHE A 55 1.21 4.45 11.54
CA PHE A 55 0.06 4.71 10.67
C PHE A 55 0.01 3.70 9.51
N MET A 56 1.13 3.56 8.81
CA MET A 56 1.28 2.62 7.69
C MET A 56 1.05 1.17 8.09
N LYS A 57 1.63 0.73 9.21
CA LYS A 57 1.39 -0.61 9.75
C LYS A 57 -0.08 -0.85 10.05
N SER A 58 -0.76 0.14 10.62
CA SER A 58 -2.19 0.05 10.88
C SER A 58 -3.00 0.00 9.57
N TYR A 59 -2.62 0.79 8.57
CA TYR A 59 -3.29 0.81 7.26
C TYR A 59 -3.13 -0.49 6.49
N LEU A 60 -1.92 -1.03 6.45
CA LEU A 60 -1.57 -2.30 5.79
C LEU A 60 -1.81 -3.52 6.69
N SER A 61 -2.41 -3.34 7.87
CA SER A 61 -2.77 -4.47 8.72
C SER A 61 -3.76 -5.36 7.99
N GLY A 62 -3.41 -6.63 7.82
CA GLY A 62 -4.19 -7.58 7.02
C GLY A 62 -3.91 -7.49 5.52
N PHE A 63 -2.80 -6.85 5.12
CA PHE A 63 -2.37 -6.82 3.73
C PHE A 63 -2.15 -8.24 3.20
N ASP A 64 -2.70 -8.50 2.03
CA ASP A 64 -2.49 -9.72 1.27
C ASP A 64 -2.50 -9.43 -0.22
N TYR A 65 -2.05 -10.40 -1.02
CA TYR A 65 -2.05 -10.28 -2.47
C TYR A 65 -2.35 -11.62 -3.15
N ALA A 66 -2.85 -11.51 -4.38
CA ALA A 66 -2.97 -12.61 -5.31
C ALA A 66 -2.24 -12.26 -6.61
N ILE A 67 -1.45 -13.20 -7.13
CA ILE A 67 -0.92 -13.14 -8.50
C ILE A 67 -1.88 -13.94 -9.37
N ASP A 68 -2.80 -13.23 -10.02
CA ASP A 68 -3.94 -13.82 -10.74
C ASP A 68 -3.53 -14.51 -12.02
N SER A 69 -2.61 -13.90 -12.78
CA SER A 69 -2.08 -14.47 -14.02
C SER A 69 -0.74 -13.87 -14.40
N ILE A 70 0.06 -14.63 -15.14
CA ILE A 70 1.27 -14.15 -15.81
C ILE A 70 1.22 -14.66 -17.25
N ASN A 71 1.42 -13.77 -18.20
CA ASN A 71 1.43 -14.08 -19.63
C ASN A 71 2.74 -13.59 -20.25
N VAL A 72 3.56 -14.52 -20.73
CA VAL A 72 4.85 -14.25 -21.36
C VAL A 72 4.70 -14.30 -22.88
N ASP A 73 5.19 -13.27 -23.56
CA ASP A 73 5.25 -13.14 -25.02
C ASP A 73 6.65 -12.68 -25.46
N GLY A 74 7.51 -13.65 -25.75
CA GLY A 74 8.90 -13.40 -26.11
C GLY A 74 9.67 -12.70 -24.98
N ASP A 75 10.13 -11.48 -25.25
CA ASP A 75 10.87 -10.63 -24.30
C ASP A 75 9.95 -9.64 -23.56
N SER A 76 8.63 -9.83 -23.62
CA SER A 76 7.63 -9.04 -22.89
C SER A 76 6.74 -9.96 -22.06
N ALA A 77 6.23 -9.46 -20.94
CA ALA A 77 5.25 -10.19 -20.16
C ALA A 77 4.29 -9.24 -19.43
N THR A 78 3.12 -9.76 -19.07
CA THR A 78 2.18 -9.07 -18.19
C THR A 78 1.83 -9.95 -17.00
N ALA A 79 1.77 -9.35 -15.81
CA ALA A 79 1.24 -9.99 -14.61
C ALA A 79 0.00 -9.22 -14.15
N GLN A 80 -1.08 -9.94 -13.85
CA GLN A 80 -2.22 -9.36 -13.14
C GLN A 80 -2.14 -9.72 -11.68
N ILE A 81 -2.31 -8.71 -10.82
CA ILE A 81 -2.35 -8.88 -9.37
C ILE A 81 -3.57 -8.22 -8.78
N THR A 82 -4.01 -8.75 -7.65
CA THR A 82 -5.03 -8.16 -6.80
C THR A 82 -4.44 -7.97 -5.41
N LEU A 83 -4.51 -6.75 -4.88
CA LEU A 83 -4.04 -6.43 -3.54
C LEU A 83 -5.24 -6.37 -2.59
N THR A 84 -5.04 -6.70 -1.32
CA THR A 84 -6.03 -6.54 -0.25
C THR A 84 -5.39 -5.76 0.88
N CYS A 85 -6.03 -4.70 1.35
CA CYS A 85 -5.65 -3.95 2.56
C CYS A 85 -6.89 -3.28 3.14
N LYS A 86 -6.76 -2.48 4.21
CA LYS A 86 -7.89 -1.65 4.66
C LYS A 86 -8.40 -0.78 3.52
N SER A 87 -9.72 -0.64 3.42
CA SER A 87 -10.34 0.17 2.37
C SER A 87 -9.99 1.64 2.56
N TYR A 88 -9.40 2.25 1.55
CA TYR A 88 -9.13 3.68 1.52
C TYR A 88 -10.43 4.47 1.58
N THR A 89 -11.43 4.05 0.80
CA THR A 89 -12.75 4.71 0.81
C THR A 89 -13.46 4.54 2.16
N GLY A 90 -13.35 3.37 2.80
CA GLY A 90 -13.84 3.14 4.16
C GLY A 90 -13.14 4.02 5.19
N TYR A 91 -11.81 4.13 5.11
CA TYR A 91 -11.02 5.03 5.96
C TYR A 91 -11.43 6.49 5.80
N LEU A 92 -11.60 6.98 4.57
CA LEU A 92 -12.05 8.37 4.33
C LEU A 92 -13.44 8.65 4.92
N GLN A 93 -14.35 7.68 4.86
CA GLN A 93 -15.68 7.80 5.47
C GLN A 93 -15.62 7.83 6.99
N ALA A 94 -14.80 6.95 7.60
CA ALA A 94 -14.58 6.95 9.04
C ALA A 94 -13.93 8.26 9.51
N LEU A 95 -12.94 8.75 8.76
CA LEU A 95 -12.27 10.01 9.03
C LEU A 95 -13.23 11.20 8.96
N GLN A 96 -14.05 11.27 7.92
CA GLN A 96 -15.06 12.32 7.80
C GLN A 96 -16.05 12.28 8.97
N THR A 97 -16.50 11.08 9.36
CA THR A 97 -17.43 10.90 10.48
C THR A 97 -16.81 11.41 11.79
N ALA A 98 -15.57 11.01 12.07
CA ALA A 98 -14.86 11.45 13.27
C ALA A 98 -14.63 12.97 13.30
N VAL A 99 -14.34 13.59 12.15
CA VAL A 99 -14.25 15.05 12.04
C VAL A 99 -15.60 15.72 12.29
N ASP A 100 -16.68 15.20 11.72
CA ASP A 100 -18.03 15.75 11.92
C ASP A 100 -18.47 15.68 13.39
N GLU A 101 -18.17 14.57 14.07
CA GLU A 101 -18.44 14.40 15.50
C GLU A 101 -17.68 15.41 16.36
N VAL A 102 -16.40 15.62 16.05
CA VAL A 102 -15.55 16.54 16.81
C VAL A 102 -15.92 18.00 16.56
N THR A 103 -16.37 18.33 15.35
CA THR A 103 -16.78 19.70 14.97
C THR A 103 -18.23 20.03 15.32
N ALA A 104 -19.03 19.04 15.78
CA ALA A 104 -20.39 19.25 16.23
C ALA A 104 -20.51 20.14 17.49
N ASP A 105 -19.44 20.25 18.30
CA ASP A 105 -19.35 21.16 19.44
C ASP A 105 -18.20 22.17 19.23
N PRO A 106 -18.47 23.29 18.52
CA PRO A 106 -17.44 24.29 18.24
C PRO A 106 -16.97 25.03 19.50
N ASP A 107 -17.79 25.11 20.55
CA ASP A 107 -17.43 25.76 21.81
C ASP A 107 -16.41 24.90 22.59
N ALA A 108 -16.58 23.57 22.58
CA ALA A 108 -15.60 22.65 23.13
C ALA A 108 -14.26 22.71 22.39
N LEU A 109 -14.28 22.83 21.05
CA LEU A 109 -13.05 23.01 20.26
C LEU A 109 -12.36 24.34 20.53
N ALA A 110 -13.11 25.43 20.66
CA ALA A 110 -12.57 26.75 20.93
C ALA A 110 -11.91 26.87 22.32
N ALA A 111 -12.25 25.97 23.26
CA ALA A 111 -11.65 25.90 24.58
C ALA A 111 -10.29 25.19 24.61
N LEU A 112 -9.93 24.46 23.54
CA LEU A 112 -8.66 23.74 23.44
C LEU A 112 -7.52 24.65 23.00
N SER A 113 -6.31 24.35 23.49
CA SER A 113 -5.07 24.90 22.95
C SER A 113 -4.74 24.30 21.59
N ASN A 114 -3.83 24.95 20.84
CA ASN A 114 -3.37 24.43 19.56
C ASN A 114 -2.73 23.03 19.69
N ASP A 115 -2.02 22.77 20.80
CA ASP A 115 -1.39 21.46 21.04
C ASP A 115 -2.45 20.37 21.26
N GLU A 116 -3.51 20.67 22.03
CA GLU A 116 -4.64 19.76 22.22
C GLU A 116 -5.42 19.53 20.92
N ILE A 117 -5.57 20.55 20.08
CA ILE A 117 -6.16 20.41 18.75
C ILE A 117 -5.30 19.49 17.87
N ASN A 118 -3.97 19.69 17.86
CA ASN A 118 -3.06 18.84 17.09
C ASN A 118 -3.08 17.39 17.56
N GLN A 119 -3.10 17.15 18.87
CA GLN A 119 -3.23 15.82 19.43
C GLN A 119 -4.57 15.18 19.01
N LYS A 120 -5.66 15.94 19.07
CA LYS A 120 -7.00 15.47 18.68
C LYS A 120 -7.07 15.11 17.19
N ILE A 121 -6.40 15.87 16.32
CA ILE A 121 -6.23 15.53 14.90
C ILE A 121 -5.49 14.19 14.78
N GLY A 122 -4.40 14.01 15.52
CA GLY A 122 -3.65 12.76 15.56
C GLY A 122 -4.50 11.55 15.94
N GLU A 123 -5.25 11.68 17.03
CA GLU A 123 -6.18 10.66 17.53
C GLU A 123 -7.26 10.32 16.51
N ILE A 124 -7.85 11.33 15.85
CA ILE A 124 -8.84 11.12 14.79
C ILE A 124 -8.23 10.37 13.60
N VAL A 125 -7.07 10.80 13.10
CA VAL A 125 -6.42 10.20 11.93
C VAL A 125 -6.08 8.73 12.17
N ILE A 126 -5.46 8.42 13.31
CA ILE A 126 -5.10 7.04 13.65
C ILE A 126 -6.34 6.20 14.01
N GLY A 127 -7.22 6.74 14.84
CA GLY A 127 -8.43 6.03 15.29
C GLY A 127 -9.42 5.76 14.16
N SER A 128 -9.43 6.56 13.10
CA SER A 128 -10.29 6.31 11.93
C SER A 128 -9.88 5.07 11.13
N LEU A 129 -8.70 4.50 11.37
CA LEU A 129 -8.31 3.19 10.83
C LEU A 129 -8.90 2.02 11.62
N ASP A 130 -9.40 2.25 12.83
CA ASP A 130 -9.95 1.19 13.66
C ASP A 130 -11.28 0.71 13.08
N GLY A 131 -11.40 -0.61 12.90
CA GLY A 131 -12.61 -1.21 12.36
C GLY A 131 -12.83 -1.01 10.85
N VAL A 132 -11.93 -0.31 10.14
CA VAL A 132 -11.97 -0.26 8.67
C VAL A 132 -11.81 -1.67 8.11
N GLU A 133 -12.76 -2.08 7.28
CA GLU A 133 -12.77 -3.40 6.66
C GLU A 133 -11.67 -3.53 5.60
N LEU A 134 -11.24 -4.77 5.36
CA LEU A 134 -10.36 -5.09 4.24
C LEU A 134 -11.13 -5.06 2.93
N ALA A 135 -10.54 -4.45 1.91
CA ALA A 135 -11.07 -4.43 0.56
C ALA A 135 -9.99 -4.79 -0.46
N ALA A 136 -10.37 -5.58 -1.45
CA ALA A 136 -9.51 -5.90 -2.58
C ALA A 136 -9.50 -4.74 -3.58
N THR A 137 -8.34 -4.46 -4.17
CA THR A 137 -8.22 -3.51 -5.28
C THR A 137 -8.88 -4.08 -6.53
N GLN A 138 -9.14 -3.22 -7.52
CA GLN A 138 -9.29 -3.73 -8.89
C GLN A 138 -7.96 -4.39 -9.33
N PRO A 139 -8.00 -5.38 -10.24
CA PRO A 139 -6.80 -6.00 -10.77
C PRO A 139 -5.85 -4.97 -11.39
N ILE A 140 -4.58 -5.04 -11.00
CA ILE A 140 -3.50 -4.17 -11.48
C ILE A 140 -2.70 -4.98 -12.51
N THR A 141 -2.41 -4.38 -13.66
CA THR A 141 -1.56 -5.00 -14.69
C THR A 141 -0.14 -4.45 -14.59
N ILE A 142 0.81 -5.31 -14.25
CA ILE A 142 2.24 -5.00 -14.26
C ILE A 142 2.83 -5.50 -15.58
N THR A 143 3.56 -4.64 -16.27
CA THR A 143 4.25 -4.99 -17.51
C THR A 143 5.71 -5.26 -17.23
N TYR A 144 6.28 -6.29 -17.85
CA TYR A 144 7.68 -6.66 -17.72
C TYR A 144 8.37 -6.68 -19.09
N THR A 145 9.65 -6.34 -19.10
CA THR A 145 10.55 -6.49 -20.25
C THR A 145 11.75 -7.33 -19.86
N LYS A 146 12.20 -8.20 -20.76
CA LYS A 146 13.43 -8.96 -20.57
C LYS A 146 14.63 -8.18 -21.05
N VAL A 147 15.54 -7.83 -20.13
CA VAL A 147 16.80 -7.12 -20.41
C VAL A 147 17.96 -8.02 -19.98
N ASP A 148 18.84 -8.37 -20.91
CA ASP A 148 20.01 -9.23 -20.67
C ASP A 148 19.68 -10.56 -19.94
N GLY A 149 18.49 -11.12 -20.25
CA GLY A 149 18.01 -12.37 -19.65
C GLY A 149 17.34 -12.23 -18.28
N THR A 150 17.22 -11.00 -17.76
CA THR A 150 16.54 -10.68 -16.50
C THR A 150 15.21 -9.99 -16.79
N TRP A 151 14.15 -10.35 -16.09
CA TRP A 151 12.85 -9.68 -16.21
C TRP A 151 12.82 -8.44 -15.33
N GLU A 152 12.52 -7.29 -15.92
CA GLU A 152 12.43 -6.01 -15.23
C GLU A 152 10.99 -5.49 -15.31
N PRO A 153 10.36 -5.11 -14.18
CA PRO A 153 9.06 -4.48 -14.18
C PRO A 153 9.14 -3.08 -14.81
N ALA A 154 8.02 -2.61 -15.38
CA ALA A 154 7.91 -1.24 -15.85
C ALA A 154 8.17 -0.26 -14.70
N SER A 155 8.79 0.88 -15.00
CA SER A 155 9.08 1.92 -14.00
C SER A 155 7.83 2.53 -13.36
N SER A 156 6.64 2.32 -13.94
CA SER A 156 5.36 2.73 -13.35
C SER A 156 4.88 1.84 -12.21
N THR A 157 5.42 0.62 -12.08
CA THR A 157 4.87 -0.44 -11.21
C THR A 157 4.66 0.01 -9.77
N SER A 158 5.66 0.64 -9.14
CA SER A 158 5.52 1.14 -7.76
C SER A 158 4.42 2.20 -7.64
N GLY A 159 4.28 3.07 -8.64
CA GLY A 159 3.22 4.08 -8.70
C GLY A 159 1.84 3.48 -8.90
N ASP A 160 1.72 2.46 -9.76
CA ASP A 160 0.47 1.75 -10.04
C ASP A 160 -0.02 0.98 -8.80
N ILE A 161 0.90 0.33 -8.07
CA ILE A 161 0.62 -0.33 -6.78
C ILE A 161 0.16 0.69 -5.73
N ALA A 162 0.91 1.79 -5.55
CA ALA A 162 0.55 2.83 -4.58
C ALA A 162 -0.82 3.46 -4.89
N ALA A 163 -1.11 3.73 -6.16
CA ALA A 163 -2.40 4.26 -6.59
C ALA A 163 -3.56 3.28 -6.32
N ALA A 164 -3.35 1.98 -6.55
CA ALA A 164 -4.36 0.96 -6.28
C ALA A 164 -4.70 0.87 -4.79
N LEU A 165 -3.68 0.96 -3.92
CA LEU A 165 -3.86 0.97 -2.46
C LEU A 165 -4.63 2.20 -1.96
N MET A 166 -4.70 3.28 -2.74
CA MET A 166 -5.44 4.51 -2.41
C MET A 166 -6.81 4.61 -3.12
N THR A 167 -7.28 3.55 -3.76
CA THR A 167 -8.53 3.58 -4.54
C THR A 167 -9.47 2.40 -4.27
N ASN A 168 -9.18 1.57 -3.26
CA ASN A 168 -10.02 0.45 -2.83
C ASN A 168 -11.09 0.80 -1.78
#